data_AF-A0A8J5LPA2-F1
#
_entry.id   AF-A0A8J5LPA2-F1
#
_cell.length_a   1.000
_cell.length_b   1.000
_cell.length_c   1.000
_cell.angle_alpha   90.00
_cell.angle_beta   90.00
_cell.angle_gamma   90.00
#
_symmetry.space_group_name_H-M   'P 1'
#
loop_
_entity.id
_entity.type
_entity.pdbx_description
1 polymer ?
#
loop_
_entity_poly.entity_id
_entity_poly.type
_entity_poly.pdbx_seq_one_letter_code
_entity_poly.pdbx_strand_id
1 'polypeptide(L)'
;MFSGSFLNANDQSDAIAEVGQIYSRGLLPQLIAFTLYYPMQRFLKAQNIINPMAIIVVAVLLFHILISWLAVFVLDFGLLGASITLSISWWVLVLSTCLYIILSPSCRATWTDLSVKAFTDICLFFKLTVSSTIMLILEIWHVQGFVLITGYLLNPEISLNVISICVRIVNELEAAYPRVAKFAVLVMVTTNLILSLIISVLVLILRTLLSKLYTNNH
;
A
#
# COMPACT_ATOMS: atom_id res chain seq x y z
N MET A 1 -9.68 -1.27 16.41
CA MET A 1 -10.50 -1.09 17.64
C MET A 1 -11.69 -2.04 17.72
N PHE A 2 -12.00 -2.83 16.67
CA PHE A 2 -13.01 -3.90 16.72
C PHE A 2 -12.56 -5.18 15.98
N SER A 3 -11.30 -5.25 15.56
CA SER A 3 -10.81 -6.38 14.75
C SER A 3 -10.83 -7.69 15.52
N GLY A 4 -10.55 -7.71 16.83
CA GLY A 4 -10.62 -8.93 17.62
C GLY A 4 -12.04 -9.50 17.66
N SER A 5 -13.03 -8.70 18.05
CA SER A 5 -14.44 -9.11 18.06
C SER A 5 -14.97 -9.51 16.68
N PHE A 6 -14.55 -8.80 15.63
CA PHE A 6 -14.90 -9.15 14.24
C PHE A 6 -14.29 -10.49 13.81
N LEU A 7 -13.02 -10.74 14.14
CA LEU A 7 -12.35 -12.00 13.81
C LEU A 7 -12.98 -13.18 14.57
N ASN A 8 -13.29 -13.01 15.85
CA ASN A 8 -14.03 -14.02 16.63
C ASN A 8 -15.41 -14.31 16.03
N ALA A 9 -16.10 -13.29 15.50
CA ALA A 9 -17.38 -13.47 14.83
C ALA A 9 -17.27 -14.22 13.48
N ASN A 10 -16.07 -14.38 12.93
CA ASN A 10 -15.77 -15.18 11.73
C ASN A 10 -15.04 -16.48 12.09
N ASP A 11 -15.31 -17.04 13.28
CA ASP A 11 -14.77 -18.32 13.77
C ASP A 11 -13.23 -18.40 13.84
N GLN A 12 -12.54 -17.24 13.90
CA GLN A 12 -11.11 -17.23 14.19
C GLN A 12 -10.87 -17.49 15.68
N SER A 13 -9.75 -18.14 16.01
CA SER A 13 -9.40 -18.41 17.41
C SER A 13 -9.05 -17.13 18.17
N ASP A 14 -9.27 -17.14 19.48
CA ASP A 14 -8.98 -15.98 20.34
C ASP A 14 -7.53 -15.50 20.22
N ALA A 15 -6.58 -16.42 20.06
CA ALA A 15 -5.16 -16.10 19.86
C ALA A 15 -4.92 -15.30 18.55
N ILE A 16 -5.59 -15.69 17.46
CA ILE A 16 -5.48 -14.97 16.18
C ILE A 16 -6.15 -13.60 16.28
N ALA A 17 -7.32 -13.54 16.92
CA ALA A 17 -8.05 -12.30 17.12
C ALA A 17 -7.29 -11.29 17.99
N GLU A 18 -6.61 -11.77 19.02
CA GLU A 18 -5.74 -10.95 19.88
C GLU A 18 -4.57 -10.36 19.10
N VAL A 19 -3.81 -11.20 18.39
CA VAL A 19 -2.68 -10.80 17.53
C VAL A 19 -3.15 -9.77 16.49
N GLY A 20 -4.24 -10.06 15.77
CA GLY A 20 -4.82 -9.18 14.78
C GLY A 20 -5.25 -7.82 15.37
N GLN A 21 -5.82 -7.83 16.57
CA GLN A 21 -6.23 -6.61 17.26
C GLN A 21 -5.05 -5.74 17.69
N ILE A 22 -4.01 -6.34 18.28
CA ILE A 22 -2.81 -5.63 18.71
C ILE A 22 -2.13 -4.98 17.50
N TYR A 23 -1.92 -5.76 16.43
CA TYR A 23 -1.32 -5.27 15.20
C TYR A 23 -2.14 -4.12 14.58
N SER A 24 -3.46 -4.29 14.48
CA SER A 24 -4.36 -3.25 13.95
C SER A 24 -4.30 -1.93 14.73
N ARG A 25 -4.11 -2.00 16.06
CA ARG A 25 -3.98 -0.80 16.90
C ARG A 25 -2.67 -0.06 16.63
N GLY A 26 -1.56 -0.77 16.46
CA GLY A 26 -0.27 -0.15 16.14
C GLY A 26 -0.22 0.50 14.75
N LEU A 27 -1.12 0.13 13.83
CA LEU A 27 -1.28 0.75 12.51
C LEU A 27 -2.14 2.02 12.49
N LEU A 28 -2.79 2.41 13.59
CA LEU A 28 -3.63 3.61 13.61
C LEU A 28 -2.91 4.90 13.17
N PRO A 29 -1.66 5.18 13.60
CA PRO A 29 -0.96 6.38 13.17
C PRO A 29 -0.65 6.38 11.66
N GLN A 30 -0.45 5.20 11.06
CA GLN A 30 -0.23 5.06 9.62
C GLN A 30 -1.43 5.53 8.80
N LEU A 31 -2.66 5.33 9.28
CA LEU A 31 -3.87 5.77 8.55
C LEU A 31 -3.89 7.28 8.34
N ILE A 32 -3.43 8.05 9.33
CA ILE A 32 -3.31 9.51 9.22
C ILE A 32 -2.18 9.88 8.25
N ALA A 33 -1.06 9.18 8.32
CA ALA A 33 0.06 9.38 7.39
C ALA A 33 -0.38 9.17 5.92
N PHE A 34 -1.21 8.16 5.65
CA PHE A 34 -1.80 7.94 4.33
C PHE A 34 -2.61 9.13 3.83
N THR A 35 -3.47 9.70 4.67
CA THR A 35 -4.29 10.86 4.30
C THR A 35 -3.42 12.05 3.88
N LEU A 36 -2.26 12.24 4.50
CA LEU A 36 -1.32 13.31 4.15
C LEU A 36 -0.46 12.97 2.92
N TYR A 37 0.01 11.73 2.83
CA TYR A 37 0.91 11.30 1.77
C TYR A 37 0.24 11.24 0.39
N TYR A 38 -0.98 10.71 0.29
CA TYR A 38 -1.62 10.49 -1.02
C TYR A 38 -1.83 11.79 -1.83
N PRO A 39 -2.29 12.90 -1.24
CA PRO A 39 -2.33 14.19 -1.93
C PRO A 39 -0.94 14.67 -2.39
N MET A 40 0.08 14.56 -1.53
CA MET A 40 1.47 14.94 -1.88
C MET A 40 1.98 14.09 -3.05
N GLN A 41 1.70 12.79 -3.04
CA GLN A 41 2.06 11.89 -4.13
C GLN A 41 1.37 12.29 -5.45
N ARG A 42 0.07 12.59 -5.41
CA ARG A 42 -0.68 13.05 -6.59
C ARG A 42 -0.14 14.38 -7.10
N PHE A 43 0.19 15.32 -6.22
CA PHE A 43 0.81 16.60 -6.56
C PHE A 43 2.13 16.41 -7.33
N LEU A 44 3.03 15.56 -6.84
CA LEU A 44 4.30 15.28 -7.52
C LEU A 44 4.12 14.55 -8.85
N LYS A 45 3.23 13.54 -8.89
CA LYS A 45 2.94 12.77 -10.12
C LYS A 45 2.30 13.63 -11.21
N ALA A 46 1.42 14.57 -10.87
CA ALA A 46 0.80 15.49 -11.83
C ALA A 46 1.83 16.37 -12.56
N GLN A 47 3.00 16.57 -11.95
CA GLN A 47 4.11 17.34 -12.50
C GLN A 47 5.19 16.44 -13.15
N ASN A 48 4.93 15.13 -13.29
CA ASN A 48 5.89 14.13 -13.76
C ASN A 48 7.18 14.03 -12.91
N ILE A 49 7.10 14.36 -11.61
CA ILE A 49 8.24 14.29 -10.68
C ILE A 49 8.30 12.89 -10.06
N ILE A 50 8.66 11.89 -10.89
CA ILE A 50 8.60 10.48 -10.50
C ILE A 50 9.93 9.99 -9.89
N ASN A 51 11.07 10.39 -10.47
CA ASN A 51 12.38 9.89 -10.03
C ASN A 51 12.73 10.28 -8.57
N PRO A 52 12.58 11.55 -8.14
CA PRO A 52 12.87 11.93 -6.75
C PRO A 52 11.96 11.22 -5.76
N MET A 53 10.69 11.05 -6.11
CA MET A 53 9.72 10.29 -5.31
C MET A 53 10.16 8.84 -5.15
N ALA A 54 10.62 8.19 -6.22
CA ALA A 54 11.14 6.82 -6.17
C ALA A 54 12.37 6.71 -5.25
N ILE A 55 13.31 7.66 -5.34
CA ILE A 55 14.49 7.69 -4.47
C ILE A 55 14.10 7.82 -2.99
N ILE A 56 13.17 8.74 -2.66
CA ILE A 56 12.69 8.91 -1.29
C ILE A 56 12.05 7.62 -0.76
N VAL A 57 11.20 6.96 -1.55
CA VAL A 57 10.56 5.69 -1.16
C VAL A 57 11.60 4.61 -0.91
N VAL A 58 12.61 4.47 -1.78
CA VAL A 58 13.69 3.49 -1.60
C VAL A 58 14.50 3.79 -0.34
N ALA A 59 14.83 5.06 -0.09
CA ALA A 59 15.55 5.47 1.11
C ALA A 59 14.75 5.16 2.39
N VAL A 60 13.45 5.46 2.39
CA VAL A 60 12.56 5.15 3.52
C VAL A 60 12.37 3.65 3.69
N LEU A 61 12.37 2.86 2.61
CA LEU A 61 12.34 1.40 2.70
C LEU A 61 13.60 0.85 3.37
N LEU A 62 14.78 1.34 3.00
CA LEU A 62 16.03 0.94 3.65
C LEU A 62 16.05 1.33 5.13
N PHE A 63 15.58 2.54 5.44
CA PHE A 63 15.38 2.97 6.82
C PHE A 63 14.42 2.04 7.56
N HIS A 64 13.27 1.70 6.96
CA HIS A 64 12.27 0.81 7.53
C HIS A 64 12.85 -0.57 7.85
N ILE A 65 13.62 -1.16 6.94
CA ILE A 65 14.30 -2.45 7.15
C ILE A 65 15.22 -2.38 8.37
N LEU A 66 16.06 -1.33 8.44
CA LEU A 66 17.00 -1.15 9.55
C LEU A 66 16.28 -1.00 10.89
N ILE A 67 15.28 -0.13 10.97
CA ILE A 67 14.58 0.12 12.23
C ILE A 67 13.67 -1.03 12.63
N SER A 68 13.14 -1.80 11.67
CA SER A 68 12.37 -3.02 11.95
C SER A 68 13.27 -4.11 12.49
N TRP A 69 14.47 -4.27 11.94
CA TRP A 69 15.46 -5.19 12.49
C TRP A 69 15.80 -4.84 13.95
N LEU A 70 16.08 -3.56 14.20
CA LEU A 70 16.38 -3.05 15.54
C LEU A 70 15.20 -3.28 16.50
N ALA A 71 13.99 -2.89 16.12
CA ALA A 71 12.80 -2.98 16.96
C ALA A 71 12.41 -4.43 17.28
N VAL A 72 12.53 -5.34 16.32
CA VAL A 72 12.08 -6.73 16.47
C VAL A 72 13.16 -7.63 17.08
N PHE A 73 14.39 -7.57 16.59
CA PHE A 73 15.43 -8.56 16.97
C PHE A 73 16.37 -8.08 18.06
N VAL A 74 16.54 -6.77 18.24
CA VAL A 74 17.48 -6.22 19.23
C VAL A 74 16.75 -5.71 20.47
N LEU A 75 15.66 -4.96 20.26
CA LEU A 75 14.92 -4.31 21.33
C LEU A 75 13.71 -5.11 21.82
N ASP A 76 13.35 -6.19 21.11
CA ASP A 76 12.23 -7.09 21.43
C ASP A 76 10.91 -6.35 21.74
N PHE A 77 10.55 -5.35 20.92
CA PHE A 77 9.32 -4.58 21.13
C PHE A 77 8.03 -5.34 20.77
N GLY A 78 8.15 -6.62 20.40
CA GLY A 78 7.04 -7.49 20.04
C GLY A 78 6.19 -6.96 18.88
N LEU A 79 4.99 -7.54 18.75
CA LEU A 79 4.08 -7.28 17.62
C LEU A 79 3.57 -5.83 17.56
N LEU A 80 3.30 -5.22 18.72
CA LEU A 80 2.87 -3.83 18.80
C LEU A 80 4.00 -2.90 18.35
N GLY A 81 5.23 -3.17 18.79
CA GLY A 81 6.42 -2.45 18.33
C GLY A 81 6.65 -2.54 16.83
N ALA A 82 6.49 -3.73 16.26
CA ALA A 82 6.63 -3.96 14.82
C ALA A 82 5.61 -3.12 14.00
N SER A 83 4.34 -3.13 14.41
CA SER A 83 3.29 -2.33 13.75
C SER A 83 3.48 -0.83 13.91
N ILE A 84 3.93 -0.36 15.07
CA ILE A 84 4.28 1.06 15.28
C ILE A 84 5.50 1.45 14.45
N THR A 85 6.49 0.57 14.31
CA THR A 85 7.69 0.81 13.49
C THR A 85 7.34 1.03 12.02
N LEU A 86 6.38 0.26 11.51
CA LEU A 86 5.81 0.50 10.19
C LEU A 86 5.11 1.87 10.11
N SER A 87 4.28 2.21 11.10
CA SER A 87 3.64 3.52 11.18
C SER A 87 4.65 4.68 11.18
N ILE A 88 5.76 4.56 11.91
CA ILE A 88 6.85 5.55 11.94
C ILE A 88 7.45 5.72 10.55
N SER A 89 7.66 4.64 9.82
CA SER A 89 8.26 4.68 8.48
C SER A 89 7.37 5.44 7.49
N TRP A 90 6.04 5.31 7.60
CA TRP A 90 5.10 6.12 6.83
C TRP A 90 5.15 7.60 7.18
N TRP A 91 5.33 7.96 8.45
CA TRP A 91 5.53 9.35 8.85
C TRP A 91 6.84 9.93 8.33
N VAL A 92 7.93 9.15 8.34
CA VAL A 92 9.19 9.57 7.70
C VAL A 92 9.01 9.80 6.21
N LEU A 93 8.21 8.97 5.52
CA LEU A 93 7.87 9.18 4.12
C LEU A 93 7.09 10.48 3.89
N VAL A 94 6.07 10.76 4.72
CA VAL A 94 5.29 12.01 4.69
C VAL A 94 6.21 13.20 4.87
N LEU A 95 7.06 13.20 5.90
CA LEU A 95 7.95 14.32 6.22
C LEU A 95 8.99 14.54 5.11
N SER A 96 9.60 13.47 4.61
CA SER A 96 10.60 13.56 3.53
C SER A 96 9.99 14.10 2.24
N THR A 97 8.76 13.66 1.91
CA THR A 97 8.03 14.12 0.72
C THR A 97 7.61 15.58 0.87
N CYS A 98 7.11 15.96 2.05
CA CYS A 98 6.76 17.35 2.37
C CYS A 98 7.98 18.27 2.26
N LEU A 99 9.10 17.86 2.84
CA LEU A 99 10.36 18.59 2.78
C LEU A 99 10.83 18.76 1.33
N TYR A 100 10.72 17.72 0.50
CA TYR A 100 11.04 17.81 -0.92
C TYR A 100 10.14 18.82 -1.64
N ILE A 101 8.82 18.81 -1.40
CA ILE A 101 7.87 19.75 -2.01
C ILE A 101 8.22 21.20 -1.64
N ILE A 102 8.56 21.46 -0.38
CA ILE A 102 8.84 22.81 0.12
C ILE A 102 10.20 23.32 -0.38
N LEU A 103 11.24 22.47 -0.39
CA LEU A 103 12.60 22.90 -0.68
C LEU A 103 13.00 22.79 -2.16
N SER A 104 12.36 21.91 -2.93
CA SER A 104 12.78 21.62 -4.30
C SER A 104 12.44 22.77 -5.27
N PRO A 105 13.40 23.23 -6.09
CA PRO A 105 13.13 24.19 -7.16
C PRO A 105 12.03 23.72 -8.13
N SER A 106 11.90 22.40 -8.34
CA SER A 106 10.91 21.81 -9.24
C SER A 106 9.46 22.07 -8.81
N CYS A 107 9.24 22.34 -7.52
CA CYS A 107 7.91 22.63 -6.97
C CYS A 107 7.68 24.12 -6.74
N ARG A 108 8.68 24.99 -6.93
CA ARG A 108 8.59 26.43 -6.60
C ARG A 108 7.50 27.17 -7.39
N ALA A 109 7.22 26.74 -8.62
CA ALA A 109 6.20 27.37 -9.46
C ALA A 109 4.76 26.95 -9.09
N THR A 110 4.60 25.79 -8.46
CA THR A 110 3.29 25.18 -8.16
C THR A 110 2.96 25.23 -6.66
N TRP A 111 3.96 25.29 -5.80
CA TRP A 111 3.86 25.50 -4.37
C TRP A 111 4.14 26.97 -4.03
N THR A 112 3.10 27.71 -3.66
CA THR A 112 3.13 29.15 -3.39
C THR A 112 2.85 29.50 -1.93
N ASP A 113 3.12 28.55 -1.03
CA ASP A 113 2.84 28.55 0.42
C ASP A 113 1.40 28.23 0.83
N LEU A 114 1.22 27.94 2.13
CA LEU A 114 -0.10 27.74 2.73
C LEU A 114 -0.82 29.08 2.86
N SER A 115 -1.91 29.24 2.11
CA SER A 115 -2.75 30.45 2.12
C SER A 115 -4.20 30.12 2.46
N VAL A 116 -4.89 31.03 3.16
CA VAL A 116 -6.34 30.93 3.40
C VAL A 116 -7.13 30.84 2.10
N LYS A 117 -6.57 31.36 0.99
CA LYS A 117 -7.15 31.23 -0.36
C LYS A 117 -7.30 29.76 -0.81
N ALA A 118 -6.49 28.84 -0.29
CA ALA A 118 -6.62 27.41 -0.55
C ALA A 118 -7.95 26.82 -0.02
N PHE A 119 -8.62 27.54 0.88
CA PHE A 119 -9.88 27.14 1.48
C PHE A 119 -11.12 27.79 0.85
N THR A 120 -10.97 28.54 -0.25
CA THR A 120 -12.09 29.26 -0.88
C THR A 120 -13.09 28.31 -1.57
N ASP A 121 -12.60 27.25 -2.20
CA ASP A 121 -13.43 26.29 -2.98
C ASP A 121 -13.66 24.94 -2.27
N ILE A 122 -13.58 24.91 -0.92
CA ILE A 122 -13.73 23.66 -0.13
C ILE A 122 -15.02 22.92 -0.47
N CYS A 123 -16.15 23.62 -0.65
CA CYS A 123 -17.45 22.96 -0.82
C CYS A 123 -17.50 22.12 -2.11
N LEU A 124 -17.01 22.67 -3.22
CA LEU A 124 -16.92 21.95 -4.50
C LEU A 124 -15.91 20.80 -4.41
N PHE A 125 -14.74 21.06 -3.82
CA PHE A 125 -13.72 20.04 -3.59
C PHE A 125 -14.26 18.90 -2.71
N PHE A 126 -15.02 19.20 -1.67
CA PHE A 126 -15.63 18.23 -0.77
C PHE A 126 -16.66 17.37 -1.52
N LYS A 127 -17.55 17.96 -2.32
CA LYS A 127 -18.52 17.21 -3.13
C LYS A 127 -17.84 16.22 -4.08
N LEU A 128 -16.79 16.66 -4.78
CA LEU A 128 -16.01 15.79 -5.68
C LEU A 128 -15.26 14.70 -4.90
N THR A 129 -14.65 15.07 -3.77
CA THR A 129 -13.92 14.15 -2.90
C THR A 129 -14.84 13.08 -2.33
N VAL A 130 -16.04 13.43 -1.86
CA VAL A 130 -17.04 12.47 -1.36
C VAL A 130 -17.43 11.49 -2.47
N SER A 131 -17.77 11.98 -3.67
CA SER A 131 -18.13 11.11 -4.79
C SER A 131 -16.99 10.16 -5.19
N SER A 132 -15.76 10.67 -5.29
CA SER A 132 -14.58 9.87 -5.60
C SER A 132 -14.23 8.88 -4.48
N THR A 133 -14.44 9.28 -3.23
CA THR A 133 -14.21 8.43 -2.05
C THR A 133 -15.20 7.28 -2.01
N ILE A 134 -16.49 7.54 -2.25
CA ILE A 134 -17.51 6.49 -2.32
C ILE A 134 -17.18 5.49 -3.43
N MET A 135 -16.80 5.97 -4.61
CA MET A 135 -16.39 5.11 -5.72
C MET A 135 -15.21 4.20 -5.35
N LEU A 136 -14.14 4.76 -4.78
CA LEU A 136 -12.96 4.00 -4.36
C LEU A 136 -13.26 3.04 -3.20
N ILE A 137 -14.07 3.45 -2.23
CA ILE A 137 -14.47 2.57 -1.12
C ILE A 137 -15.25 1.38 -1.67
N LEU A 138 -16.20 1.60 -2.58
CA LEU A 138 -16.96 0.53 -3.20
C LEU A 138 -16.06 -0.41 -4.02
N GLU A 139 -15.12 0.13 -4.78
CA GLU A 139 -14.13 -0.67 -5.52
C GLU A 139 -13.32 -1.56 -4.58
N ILE A 140 -12.76 -0.98 -3.50
CA ILE A 140 -11.97 -1.71 -2.51
C ILE A 140 -12.83 -2.75 -1.79
N TRP A 141 -14.02 -2.37 -1.31
CA TRP A 141 -14.90 -3.27 -0.56
C TRP A 141 -15.39 -4.43 -1.40
N HIS A 142 -15.68 -4.20 -2.67
CA HIS A 142 -16.06 -5.24 -3.61
C HIS A 142 -14.92 -6.25 -3.78
N VAL A 143 -13.67 -5.79 -3.97
CA VAL A 143 -12.49 -6.66 -4.06
C VAL A 143 -12.24 -7.40 -2.75
N GLN A 144 -12.30 -6.73 -1.60
CA GLN A 144 -12.10 -7.37 -0.30
C GLN A 144 -13.19 -8.37 0.03
N GLY A 145 -14.45 -8.07 -0.31
CA GLY A 145 -15.58 -8.99 -0.18
C GLY A 145 -15.35 -10.27 -0.99
N PHE A 146 -14.86 -10.14 -2.22
CA PHE A 146 -14.48 -11.29 -3.03
C PHE A 146 -13.34 -12.10 -2.44
N VAL A 147 -12.29 -11.45 -1.93
CA VAL A 147 -11.17 -12.11 -1.23
C VAL A 147 -11.69 -12.92 -0.04
N LEU A 148 -12.58 -12.34 0.77
CA LEU A 148 -13.19 -13.04 1.91
C LEU A 148 -13.99 -14.27 1.45
N ILE A 149 -14.84 -14.13 0.43
CA ILE A 149 -15.63 -15.25 -0.12
C ILE A 149 -14.71 -16.35 -0.66
N THR A 150 -13.62 -16.02 -1.35
CA THR A 150 -12.67 -17.02 -1.84
C THR A 150 -11.96 -17.77 -0.73
N GLY A 151 -11.80 -17.15 0.45
CA GLY A 151 -11.27 -17.83 1.63
C GLY A 151 -12.12 -19.01 2.11
N TYR A 152 -13.42 -19.05 1.76
CA TYR A 152 -14.34 -20.13 2.10
C TYR A 152 -14.48 -21.21 1.00
N LEU A 153 -13.81 -21.05 -0.15
CA LEU A 153 -13.87 -22.03 -1.24
C LEU A 153 -12.92 -23.20 -0.99
N LEU A 154 -13.22 -24.36 -1.60
CA LEU A 154 -12.43 -25.59 -1.47
C LEU A 154 -10.94 -25.44 -1.87
N ASN A 155 -10.62 -24.49 -2.75
CA ASN A 155 -9.25 -24.20 -3.21
C ASN A 155 -9.00 -22.67 -3.22
N PRO A 156 -8.83 -22.04 -2.05
CA PRO A 156 -8.80 -20.59 -1.90
C PRO A 156 -7.63 -19.96 -2.67
N GLU A 157 -6.49 -20.63 -2.75
CA GLU A 157 -5.31 -20.15 -3.50
C GLU A 157 -5.59 -19.99 -5.00
N ILE A 158 -6.25 -20.97 -5.62
CA ILE A 158 -6.59 -20.92 -7.05
C ILE A 158 -7.62 -19.82 -7.30
N SER A 159 -8.66 -19.75 -6.45
CA SER A 159 -9.71 -18.75 -6.56
C SER A 159 -9.19 -17.32 -6.38
N LEU A 160 -8.30 -17.08 -5.42
CA LEU A 160 -7.66 -15.77 -5.21
C LEU A 160 -6.84 -15.34 -6.44
N ASN A 161 -6.09 -16.27 -7.03
CA ASN A 161 -5.31 -16.00 -8.24
C ASN A 161 -6.22 -15.60 -9.43
N VAL A 162 -7.34 -16.29 -9.61
CA VAL A 162 -8.32 -15.96 -10.65
C VAL A 162 -8.91 -14.57 -10.43
N ILE A 163 -9.31 -14.22 -9.20
CA ILE A 163 -9.88 -12.91 -8.90
C ILE A 163 -8.87 -11.78 -9.14
N SER A 164 -7.61 -11.97 -8.78
CA SER A 164 -6.54 -11.01 -9.06
C SER A 164 -6.40 -10.72 -10.57
N ILE A 165 -6.45 -11.75 -11.40
CA ILE A 165 -6.43 -11.61 -12.86
C ILE A 165 -7.69 -10.89 -13.36
N CYS A 166 -8.87 -11.25 -12.86
CA CYS A 166 -10.13 -10.63 -13.26
C CYS A 166 -10.18 -9.12 -12.96
N VAL A 167 -9.81 -8.71 -11.74
CA VAL A 167 -9.79 -7.29 -11.33
C VAL A 167 -8.85 -6.48 -12.24
N ARG A 168 -7.68 -7.05 -12.58
CA ARG A 168 -6.74 -6.41 -13.52
C ARG A 168 -7.35 -6.19 -14.91
N ILE A 169 -8.10 -7.15 -15.43
CA ILE A 169 -8.74 -7.03 -16.74
C ILE A 169 -9.83 -5.95 -16.71
N VAL A 170 -10.62 -5.89 -15.64
CA VAL A 170 -11.72 -4.92 -15.49
C VAL A 170 -11.19 -3.49 -15.41
N ASN A 171 -10.17 -3.22 -14.58
CA ASN A 171 -9.63 -1.87 -14.41
C ASN A 171 -9.07 -1.27 -15.72
N GLU A 172 -8.57 -2.12 -16.62
CA GLU A 172 -8.08 -1.68 -17.95
C GLU A 172 -9.20 -1.44 -18.96
N LEU A 173 -10.33 -2.15 -18.84
CA LEU A 173 -11.52 -1.94 -19.67
C LEU A 173 -12.21 -0.61 -19.32
N GLU A 174 -12.18 -0.21 -18.05
CA GLU A 174 -12.75 1.05 -17.57
C GLU A 174 -11.99 2.31 -18.02
N ALA A 175 -10.71 2.19 -18.42
CA ALA A 175 -9.87 3.31 -18.87
C ALA A 175 -10.26 3.92 -20.26
N ALA A 176 -11.37 3.49 -20.85
CA ALA A 176 -12.09 4.15 -21.94
C ALA A 176 -11.29 4.57 -23.19
N TYR A 177 -10.32 3.76 -23.65
CA TYR A 177 -9.79 3.83 -25.02
C TYR A 177 -9.37 2.44 -25.53
N PRO A 178 -10.18 1.72 -26.33
CA PRO A 178 -9.95 0.30 -26.62
C PRO A 178 -8.65 -0.01 -27.39
N ARG A 179 -7.99 0.97 -28.02
CA ARG A 179 -6.66 0.78 -28.64
C ARG A 179 -5.52 1.05 -27.66
N VAL A 180 -5.63 2.10 -26.85
CA VAL A 180 -4.63 2.44 -25.82
C VAL A 180 -4.68 1.42 -24.68
N ALA A 181 -5.87 0.94 -24.32
CA ALA A 181 -6.07 -0.15 -23.37
C ALA A 181 -5.46 -1.47 -23.87
N LYS A 182 -5.60 -1.83 -25.16
CA LYS A 182 -4.92 -3.02 -25.71
C LYS A 182 -3.40 -2.92 -25.64
N PHE A 183 -2.85 -1.73 -25.94
CA PHE A 183 -1.41 -1.48 -25.83
C PHE A 183 -0.94 -1.49 -24.38
N ALA A 184 -1.68 -0.84 -23.47
CA ALA A 184 -1.42 -0.84 -22.04
C ALA A 184 -1.49 -2.26 -21.45
N VAL A 185 -2.51 -3.05 -21.81
CA VAL A 185 -2.63 -4.47 -21.44
C VAL A 185 -1.46 -5.27 -21.97
N LEU A 186 -1.06 -5.10 -23.24
CA LEU A 186 0.09 -5.82 -23.78
C LEU A 186 1.39 -5.46 -23.05
N VAL A 187 1.65 -4.17 -22.85
CA VAL A 187 2.85 -3.69 -22.15
C VAL A 187 2.83 -4.12 -20.69
N MET A 188 1.69 -4.05 -20.02
CA MET A 188 1.54 -4.44 -18.63
C MET A 188 1.65 -5.96 -18.45
N VAL A 189 1.01 -6.77 -19.29
CA VAL A 189 1.11 -8.23 -19.27
C VAL A 189 2.54 -8.65 -19.55
N THR A 190 3.18 -8.09 -20.58
CA THR A 190 4.59 -8.42 -20.88
C THR A 190 5.52 -8.01 -19.75
N THR A 191 5.37 -6.81 -19.18
CA THR A 191 6.21 -6.36 -18.05
C THR A 191 5.96 -7.14 -16.77
N ASN A 192 4.71 -7.46 -16.41
CA ASN A 192 4.41 -8.29 -15.23
C ASN A 192 4.87 -9.74 -15.43
N LEU A 193 4.78 -10.28 -16.65
CA LEU A 193 5.24 -11.63 -16.97
C LEU A 193 6.77 -11.70 -16.92
N ILE A 194 7.46 -10.70 -17.47
CA ILE A 194 8.92 -10.55 -17.34
C ILE A 194 9.31 -10.41 -15.86
N LEU A 195 8.65 -9.54 -15.10
CA LEU A 195 8.92 -9.32 -13.68
C LEU A 195 8.66 -10.60 -12.87
N SER A 196 7.56 -11.30 -13.13
CA SER A 196 7.21 -12.57 -12.50
C SER A 196 8.25 -13.64 -12.82
N LEU A 197 8.72 -13.71 -14.07
CA LEU A 197 9.79 -14.62 -14.47
C LEU A 197 11.09 -14.31 -13.72
N ILE A 198 11.47 -13.04 -13.63
CA ILE A 198 12.65 -12.57 -12.90
C ILE A 198 12.54 -12.93 -11.41
N ILE A 199 11.41 -12.63 -10.77
CA ILE A 199 11.17 -12.93 -9.36
C ILE A 199 11.20 -14.45 -9.14
N SER A 200 10.57 -15.23 -10.02
CA SER A 200 10.52 -16.69 -9.90
C SER A 200 11.92 -17.32 -10.05
N VAL A 201 12.71 -16.85 -11.01
CA VAL A 201 14.13 -17.26 -11.15
C VAL A 201 14.94 -16.84 -9.93
N LEU A 202 14.75 -15.62 -9.43
CA LEU A 202 15.43 -15.12 -8.24
C LEU A 202 15.07 -15.96 -7.00
N VAL A 203 13.79 -16.28 -6.79
CA VAL A 203 13.31 -17.16 -5.71
C VAL A 203 13.89 -18.56 -5.85
N LEU A 204 13.99 -19.11 -7.07
CA LEU A 204 14.59 -20.43 -7.30
C LEU A 204 16.09 -20.44 -7.00
N ILE A 205 16.82 -19.39 -7.38
CA ILE A 205 18.25 -19.22 -7.06
C ILE A 205 18.43 -19.09 -5.54
N LEU A 206 17.59 -18.28 -4.91
CA LEU A 206 17.63 -18.02 -3.48
C LEU A 206 16.92 -19.09 -2.65
N ARG A 207 16.35 -20.15 -3.26
CA ARG A 207 15.47 -21.10 -2.57
C ARG A 207 16.11 -21.74 -1.35
N THR A 208 17.42 -22.01 -1.42
CA THR A 208 18.20 -22.64 -0.34
C THR A 208 18.50 -21.64 0.78
N LEU A 209 18.70 -20.36 0.44
CA LEU A 209 18.87 -19.27 1.41
C LEU A 209 17.53 -18.92 2.08
N LEU A 210 16.47 -18.80 1.29
CA LEU A 210 15.09 -18.57 1.74
C LEU A 210 14.62 -19.72 2.63
N SER A 211 14.85 -20.98 2.22
CA SER A 211 14.52 -22.14 3.05
C SER A 211 15.22 -22.08 4.40
N LYS A 212 16.50 -21.72 4.47
CA LYS A 212 17.24 -21.54 5.73
C LYS A 212 16.76 -20.35 6.58
N LEU A 213 16.20 -19.31 5.97
CA LEU A 213 15.64 -18.16 6.68
C LEU A 213 14.27 -18.45 7.32
N TYR A 214 13.49 -19.36 6.73
CA TYR A 214 12.14 -19.70 7.20
C TYR A 214 12.04 -21.04 7.95
N THR A 215 13.04 -21.92 7.86
CA THR A 215 13.12 -23.13 8.68
C THR A 215 13.98 -22.86 9.91
N ASN A 216 13.34 -22.83 11.09
CA ASN A 216 14.03 -22.84 12.38
C ASN A 216 14.63 -24.23 12.59
N ASN A 217 15.83 -24.47 12.06
CA ASN A 217 16.66 -25.58 12.52
C ASN A 217 17.36 -25.13 13.81
N HIS A 218 16.61 -25.24 14.92
CA HIS A 218 17.17 -25.60 16.22
C HIS A 218 16.80 -27.05 16.49
#